data_AF-A0A0C1UVD1-F1
#
_entry.id   AF-A0A0C1UVD1-F1
#
_cell.length_a   1.000
_cell.length_b   1.000
_cell.length_c   1.000
_cell.angle_alpha   90.00
_cell.angle_beta   90.00
_cell.angle_gamma   90.00
#
_symmetry.space_group_name_H-M   'P 1'
#
loop_
_entity.id
_entity.type
_entity.pdbx_description
1 polymer ?
#
loop_
_entity_poly.entity_id
_entity_poly.type
_entity_poly.pdbx_seq_one_letter_code
_entity_poly.pdbx_strand_id
1 'polypeptide(L)'
;MPNRLSQKKDFFDSEFCQHKNFWQKRKVSVLSDMMFDLHNRKFARQVSHVATRHPIRKILVTSVQVPKRDRKLRTVFNRFQKTRHSVDFAPARMMQGKGKFSNINKALSQVNLSDYDWVIVTDDDVDLPPRFLDMFIPLCEIMKLKISQPAHRYHSYTSFTFNYRKWNSIARVTRYVEDGPVTAFHRDAMSYLFPFPELRWAWATDILFCHEAHRHNHNVGIVDYTAIEHLKPAGNDYSVQEAMTEARAFLARRSLQPDRQELFRSTEILRRIDHNFLNCDIMV
;
A
#
# COMPACT_ATOMS: atom_id res chain seq x y z
N MET A 1 -37.91 19.06 17.69
CA MET A 1 -36.45 18.99 17.43
C MET A 1 -36.26 18.16 16.17
N PRO A 2 -36.01 18.76 14.99
CA PRO A 2 -35.82 17.97 13.78
C PRO A 2 -34.49 17.21 13.86
N ASN A 3 -34.55 15.91 13.60
CA ASN A 3 -33.43 14.99 13.51
C ASN A 3 -32.28 15.59 12.69
N ARG A 4 -31.16 15.90 13.34
CA ARG A 4 -29.87 15.96 12.66
C ARG A 4 -29.46 14.54 12.27
N LEU A 5 -30.08 14.01 11.22
CA LEU A 5 -29.40 13.04 10.37
C LEU A 5 -28.18 13.78 9.83
N SER A 6 -27.03 13.60 10.50
CA SER A 6 -25.73 13.97 9.97
C SER A 6 -25.67 13.41 8.55
N GLN A 7 -25.77 14.27 7.53
CA GLN A 7 -25.54 13.87 6.14
C GLN A 7 -24.17 13.20 6.12
N LYS A 8 -24.16 11.88 5.95
CA LYS A 8 -22.93 11.10 5.86
C LYS A 8 -22.17 11.64 4.65
N LYS A 9 -21.11 12.41 4.89
CA LYS A 9 -20.27 12.95 3.82
C LYS A 9 -19.73 11.78 3.00
N ASP A 10 -19.64 11.95 1.69
CA ASP A 10 -19.04 10.92 0.85
C ASP A 10 -17.55 10.76 1.18
N PHE A 11 -16.95 9.68 0.69
CA PHE A 11 -15.55 9.38 0.94
C PHE A 11 -14.61 10.51 0.51
N PHE A 12 -14.89 11.28 -0.54
CA PHE A 12 -13.97 12.32 -1.00
C PHE A 12 -14.12 13.64 -0.23
N ASP A 13 -15.30 13.92 0.31
CA ASP A 13 -15.60 15.17 1.04
C ASP A 13 -15.39 15.08 2.56
N SER A 14 -15.11 13.88 3.08
CA SER A 14 -14.83 13.66 4.51
C SER A 14 -13.46 14.23 4.90
N GLU A 15 -13.36 14.88 6.07
CA GLU A 15 -12.07 15.32 6.64
C GLU A 15 -11.39 14.23 7.49
N PHE A 16 -12.04 13.08 7.69
CA PHE A 16 -11.50 12.02 8.52
C PHE A 16 -10.18 11.50 7.94
N CYS A 17 -9.14 11.47 8.78
CA CYS A 17 -7.75 11.18 8.39
C CYS A 17 -7.18 12.05 7.26
N GLN A 18 -7.76 13.22 6.99
CA GLN A 18 -7.22 14.20 6.04
C GLN A 18 -6.04 14.97 6.66
N HIS A 19 -5.07 15.36 5.85
CA HIS A 19 -4.03 16.29 6.29
C HIS A 19 -4.62 17.69 6.51
N LYS A 20 -4.51 18.21 7.74
CA LYS A 20 -4.90 19.60 8.03
C LYS A 20 -3.81 20.62 7.73
N ASN A 21 -2.52 20.26 7.85
CA ASN A 21 -1.35 21.15 7.59
C ASN A 21 -0.06 20.33 7.34
N PHE A 22 0.18 19.90 6.10
CA PHE A 22 1.34 19.04 5.75
C PHE A 22 2.69 19.76 5.91
N TRP A 23 2.79 21.01 5.44
CA TRP A 23 4.06 21.74 5.31
C TRP A 23 4.68 22.17 6.64
N GLN A 24 3.87 22.47 7.66
CA GLN A 24 4.38 22.89 8.98
C GLN A 24 5.05 21.74 9.77
N LYS A 25 4.83 20.48 9.38
CA LYS A 25 5.29 19.31 10.16
C LYS A 25 6.60 18.69 9.69
N ARG A 26 7.09 18.95 8.48
CA ARG A 26 8.14 18.11 7.86
C ARG A 26 9.43 17.99 8.69
N LYS A 27 9.93 19.07 9.31
CA LYS A 27 11.14 19.00 10.16
C LYS A 27 10.94 18.21 11.45
N VAL A 28 9.81 18.43 12.14
CA VAL A 28 9.45 17.68 13.37
C VAL A 28 9.17 16.21 13.04
N SER A 29 8.62 15.94 11.86
CA SER A 29 8.38 14.59 11.34
C SER A 29 9.68 13.81 11.14
N VAL A 30 10.76 14.42 10.65
CA VAL A 30 12.05 13.72 10.46
C VAL A 30 12.63 13.26 11.81
N LEU A 31 12.63 14.12 12.84
CA LEU A 31 13.09 13.74 14.18
C LEU A 31 12.22 12.64 14.79
N SER A 32 10.91 12.77 14.65
CA SER A 32 9.96 11.72 15.06
C SER A 32 10.30 10.42 14.33
N ASP A 33 10.61 10.51 13.05
CA ASP A 33 10.92 9.35 12.24
C ASP A 33 12.23 8.66 12.66
N MET A 34 13.25 9.42 13.06
CA MET A 34 14.47 8.86 13.63
C MET A 34 14.22 8.14 14.96
N MET A 35 13.36 8.68 15.83
CA MET A 35 12.98 8.01 17.08
C MET A 35 12.26 6.69 16.82
N PHE A 36 11.35 6.66 15.85
CA PHE A 36 10.70 5.41 15.42
C PHE A 36 11.70 4.38 14.90
N ASP A 37 12.68 4.80 14.09
CA ASP A 37 13.69 3.88 13.56
C ASP A 37 14.57 3.32 14.68
N LEU A 38 14.95 4.14 15.67
CA LEU A 38 15.69 3.69 16.84
C LEU A 38 14.86 2.71 17.69
N HIS A 39 13.61 3.06 17.96
CA HIS A 39 12.68 2.22 18.72
C HIS A 39 12.42 0.88 18.05
N ASN A 40 12.24 0.87 16.72
CA ASN A 40 11.97 -0.35 15.96
C ASN A 40 13.15 -1.32 15.97
N ARG A 41 14.39 -0.90 16.32
CA ARG A 41 15.53 -1.81 16.50
C ARG A 41 15.26 -2.90 17.54
N LYS A 42 14.38 -2.66 18.52
CA LYS A 42 13.99 -3.70 19.49
C LYS A 42 13.30 -4.90 18.82
N PHE A 43 12.63 -4.68 17.69
CA PHE A 43 12.00 -5.74 16.90
C PHE A 43 12.95 -6.38 15.89
N ALA A 44 14.14 -5.80 15.64
CA ALA A 44 15.04 -6.21 14.57
C ALA A 44 15.46 -7.68 14.68
N ARG A 45 15.71 -8.17 15.90
CA ARG A 45 16.05 -9.59 16.12
C ARG A 45 14.89 -10.51 15.72
N GLN A 46 13.66 -10.18 16.12
CA GLN A 46 12.47 -10.97 15.79
C GLN A 46 12.21 -10.98 14.29
N VAL A 47 12.19 -9.80 13.66
CA VAL A 47 11.94 -9.67 12.21
C VAL A 47 13.05 -10.35 11.40
N SER A 48 14.31 -10.18 11.79
CA SER A 48 15.43 -10.86 11.10
C SER A 48 15.37 -12.38 11.24
N HIS A 49 14.96 -12.89 12.40
CA HIS A 49 14.79 -14.32 12.64
C HIS A 49 13.68 -14.91 11.76
N VAL A 50 12.56 -14.19 11.61
CA VAL A 50 11.49 -14.56 10.68
C VAL A 50 12.00 -14.51 9.25
N ALA A 51 12.59 -13.39 8.83
CA ALA A 51 13.07 -13.17 7.46
C ALA A 51 14.02 -14.27 6.96
N THR A 52 14.85 -14.81 7.86
CA THR A 52 15.82 -15.87 7.52
C THR A 52 15.18 -17.25 7.40
N ARG A 53 14.13 -17.55 8.16
CA ARG A 53 13.44 -18.85 8.14
C ARG A 53 12.26 -18.92 7.18
N HIS A 54 11.65 -17.78 6.89
CA HIS A 54 10.50 -17.71 6.03
C HIS A 54 10.84 -18.18 4.60
N PRO A 55 9.97 -18.95 3.93
CA PRO A 55 10.21 -19.41 2.57
C PRO A 55 10.61 -18.28 1.61
N ILE A 56 11.50 -18.62 0.67
CA ILE A 56 11.78 -17.78 -0.49
C ILE A 56 10.50 -17.75 -1.34
N ARG A 57 10.20 -16.58 -1.89
CA ARG A 57 9.02 -16.32 -2.73
C ARG A 57 9.48 -15.83 -4.09
N LYS A 58 8.67 -16.12 -5.11
CA LYS A 58 8.83 -15.54 -6.44
C LYS A 58 7.90 -14.33 -6.57
N ILE A 59 8.49 -13.17 -6.86
CA ILE A 59 7.83 -11.86 -6.76
C ILE A 59 7.96 -11.15 -8.10
N LEU A 60 6.83 -10.70 -8.65
CA LEU A 60 6.82 -9.83 -9.81
C LEU A 60 6.68 -8.38 -9.36
N VAL A 61 7.61 -7.52 -9.74
CA VAL A 61 7.53 -6.08 -9.48
C VAL A 61 7.19 -5.35 -10.77
N THR A 62 6.14 -4.55 -10.75
CA THR A 62 5.68 -3.73 -11.88
C THR A 62 5.54 -2.27 -11.48
N SER A 63 5.75 -1.39 -12.45
CA SER A 63 5.67 0.06 -12.28
C SER A 63 5.41 0.71 -13.62
N VAL A 64 4.77 1.89 -13.62
CA VAL A 64 4.65 2.69 -14.83
C VAL A 64 5.99 3.36 -15.13
N GLN A 65 6.57 3.01 -16.27
CA GLN A 65 7.77 3.64 -16.79
C GLN A 65 7.42 5.00 -17.42
N VAL A 66 7.56 6.05 -16.62
CA VAL A 66 7.36 7.43 -17.06
C VAL A 66 8.57 7.90 -17.89
N PRO A 67 8.37 8.45 -19.10
CA PRO A 67 9.45 8.96 -19.93
C PRO A 67 10.36 9.95 -19.17
N LYS A 68 11.67 9.86 -19.39
CA LYS A 68 12.70 10.69 -18.75
C LYS A 68 12.90 10.43 -17.25
N ARG A 69 12.19 9.46 -16.65
CA ARG A 69 12.37 9.05 -15.23
C ARG A 69 13.00 7.66 -15.08
N ASP A 70 13.53 7.08 -16.16
CA ASP A 70 14.09 5.72 -16.20
C ASP A 70 15.16 5.46 -15.13
N ARG A 71 16.00 6.44 -14.82
CA ARG A 71 17.02 6.32 -13.77
C ARG A 71 16.40 6.17 -12.38
N LYS A 72 15.27 6.84 -12.11
CA LYS A 72 14.57 6.75 -10.83
C LYS A 72 13.94 5.37 -10.69
N LEU A 73 13.24 4.92 -11.73
CA LEU A 73 12.68 3.57 -11.75
C LEU A 73 13.74 2.48 -11.56
N ARG A 74 14.89 2.58 -12.26
CA ARG A 74 16.02 1.66 -12.05
C ARG A 74 16.53 1.68 -10.62
N THR A 75 16.57 2.85 -9.98
CA THR A 75 16.98 2.95 -8.56
C THR A 75 16.02 2.18 -7.66
N VAL A 76 14.71 2.32 -7.87
CA VAL A 76 13.68 1.58 -7.12
C VAL A 76 13.80 0.07 -7.37
N PHE A 77 13.94 -0.37 -8.63
CA PHE A 77 14.11 -1.79 -8.97
C PHE A 77 15.39 -2.38 -8.36
N ASN A 78 16.50 -1.64 -8.37
CA ASN A 78 17.73 -2.05 -7.70
C ASN A 78 17.56 -2.20 -6.18
N ARG A 79 16.61 -1.51 -5.55
CA ARG A 79 16.28 -1.71 -4.14
C ARG A 79 15.48 -2.99 -3.93
N PHE A 80 14.49 -3.27 -4.78
CA PHE A 80 13.74 -4.52 -4.75
C PHE A 80 14.62 -5.75 -5.01
N GLN A 81 15.62 -5.64 -5.90
CA GLN A 81 16.55 -6.72 -6.21
C GLN A 81 17.48 -7.09 -5.04
N LYS A 82 17.63 -6.22 -4.04
CA LYS A 82 18.44 -6.49 -2.83
C LYS A 82 17.65 -7.33 -1.83
N THR A 83 17.48 -8.60 -2.14
CA THR A 83 16.64 -9.54 -1.39
C THR A 83 17.11 -10.98 -1.55
N ARG A 84 16.65 -11.88 -0.67
CA ARG A 84 16.74 -13.34 -0.85
C ARG A 84 15.64 -13.91 -1.75
N HIS A 85 14.59 -13.13 -2.02
CA HIS A 85 13.47 -13.54 -2.86
C HIS A 85 13.90 -13.60 -4.34
N SER A 86 13.21 -14.41 -5.14
CA SER A 86 13.37 -14.36 -6.60
C SER A 86 12.49 -13.23 -7.11
N VAL A 87 13.07 -12.27 -7.83
CA VAL A 87 12.37 -11.06 -8.28
C VAL A 87 12.52 -10.89 -9.77
N ASP A 88 11.38 -10.84 -10.46
CA ASP A 88 11.28 -10.45 -11.86
C ASP A 88 10.64 -9.07 -11.97
N PHE A 89 10.94 -8.35 -13.05
CA PHE A 89 10.44 -7.00 -13.29
C PHE A 89 9.64 -6.93 -14.58
N ALA A 90 8.44 -6.37 -14.51
CA ALA A 90 7.57 -6.11 -15.67
C ALA A 90 7.22 -4.61 -15.74
N PRO A 91 8.15 -3.74 -16.18
CA PRO A 91 7.87 -2.31 -16.32
C PRO A 91 6.79 -2.08 -17.40
N ALA A 92 5.82 -1.24 -17.06
CA ALA A 92 4.72 -0.87 -17.93
C ALA A 92 5.01 0.46 -18.64
N ARG A 93 5.21 0.43 -19.96
CA ARG A 93 5.44 1.67 -20.73
C ARG A 93 4.23 2.59 -20.59
N MET A 94 4.46 3.83 -20.16
CA MET A 94 3.40 4.84 -20.07
C MET A 94 2.86 5.16 -21.47
N MET A 95 1.57 4.93 -21.69
CA MET A 95 0.85 5.32 -22.91
C MET A 95 0.07 6.62 -22.67
N GLN A 96 0.11 7.54 -23.64
CA GLN A 96 -0.61 8.81 -23.55
C GLN A 96 -2.12 8.56 -23.43
N GLY A 97 -2.78 9.28 -22.51
CA GLY A 97 -4.22 9.17 -22.27
C GLY A 97 -4.66 7.90 -21.53
N LYS A 98 -3.74 7.01 -21.14
CA LYS A 98 -4.03 5.80 -20.36
C LYS A 98 -3.64 5.99 -18.89
N GLY A 99 -4.48 5.50 -18.00
CA GLY A 99 -4.22 5.51 -16.55
C GLY A 99 -3.20 4.47 -16.11
N LYS A 100 -2.76 4.58 -14.85
CA LYS A 100 -1.74 3.70 -14.22
C LYS A 100 -2.04 2.22 -14.45
N PHE A 101 -3.25 1.79 -14.07
CA PHE A 101 -3.64 0.38 -14.13
C PHE A 101 -3.89 -0.14 -15.55
N SER A 102 -4.26 0.72 -16.51
CA SER A 102 -4.35 0.31 -17.92
C SER A 102 -2.96 -0.06 -18.48
N ASN A 103 -1.93 0.73 -18.17
CA ASN A 103 -0.55 0.41 -18.54
C ASN A 103 -0.06 -0.86 -17.83
N ILE A 104 -0.35 -1.02 -16.53
CA ILE A 104 0.03 -2.20 -15.75
C ILE A 104 -0.65 -3.46 -16.27
N ASN A 105 -1.96 -3.44 -16.53
CA ASN A 105 -2.69 -4.59 -17.09
C ASN A 105 -2.03 -5.08 -18.39
N LYS A 106 -1.64 -4.14 -19.26
CA LYS A 106 -0.95 -4.46 -20.51
C LYS A 106 0.41 -5.13 -20.29
N ALA A 107 1.18 -4.70 -19.28
CA ALA A 107 2.46 -5.33 -18.97
C ALA A 107 2.26 -6.71 -18.34
N LEU A 108 1.33 -6.83 -17.40
CA LEU A 108 1.05 -8.08 -16.69
C LEU A 108 0.41 -9.14 -17.59
N SER A 109 -0.32 -8.77 -18.64
CA SER A 109 -0.88 -9.74 -19.60
C SER A 109 0.17 -10.46 -20.44
N GLN A 110 1.43 -9.99 -20.44
CA GLN A 110 2.56 -10.63 -21.13
C GLN A 110 3.30 -11.64 -20.24
N VAL A 111 2.85 -11.82 -19.00
CA VAL A 111 3.51 -12.66 -17.99
C VAL A 111 2.51 -13.69 -17.47
N ASN A 112 2.98 -14.92 -17.23
CA ASN A 112 2.17 -15.92 -16.53
C ASN A 112 2.12 -15.59 -15.03
N LEU A 113 1.07 -14.89 -14.59
CA LEU A 113 0.92 -14.46 -13.20
C LEU A 113 0.85 -15.64 -12.21
N SER A 114 0.49 -16.84 -12.66
CA SER A 114 0.44 -18.03 -11.81
C SER A 114 1.82 -18.51 -11.34
N ASP A 115 2.90 -18.03 -11.96
CA ASP A 115 4.28 -18.35 -11.58
C ASP A 115 4.76 -17.55 -10.36
N TYR A 116 3.99 -16.57 -9.88
CA TYR A 116 4.40 -15.65 -8.83
C TYR A 116 3.53 -15.81 -7.59
N ASP A 117 4.16 -15.75 -6.42
CA ASP A 117 3.47 -15.75 -5.13
C ASP A 117 2.89 -14.35 -4.83
N TRP A 118 3.60 -13.32 -5.28
CA TRP A 118 3.27 -11.92 -5.04
C TRP A 118 3.49 -11.06 -6.29
N VAL A 119 2.58 -10.12 -6.52
CA VAL A 119 2.72 -9.04 -7.49
C VAL A 119 2.77 -7.73 -6.75
N ILE A 120 3.82 -6.94 -6.97
CA ILE A 120 4.02 -5.63 -6.34
C ILE A 120 3.89 -4.55 -7.40
N VAL A 121 2.94 -3.65 -7.21
CA VAL A 121 2.80 -2.41 -7.96
C VAL A 121 3.53 -1.33 -7.20
N THR A 122 4.48 -0.65 -7.85
CA THR A 122 5.24 0.45 -7.26
C THR A 122 5.24 1.69 -8.16
N ASP A 123 5.29 2.87 -7.57
CA ASP A 123 5.65 4.11 -8.25
C ASP A 123 7.18 4.24 -8.32
N ASP A 124 7.69 5.18 -9.10
CA ASP A 124 9.12 5.36 -9.36
C ASP A 124 9.79 6.44 -8.49
N ASP A 125 9.05 7.01 -7.53
CA ASP A 125 9.49 8.02 -6.55
C ASP A 125 9.22 7.60 -5.10
N VAL A 126 9.53 6.34 -4.80
CA VAL A 126 9.56 5.79 -3.45
C VAL A 126 11.00 5.54 -2.98
N ASP A 127 11.28 5.87 -1.71
CA ASP A 127 12.47 5.39 -1.01
C ASP A 127 12.11 4.21 -0.09
N LEU A 128 12.85 3.12 -0.27
CA LEU A 128 12.61 1.82 0.37
C LEU A 128 13.68 1.56 1.42
N PRO A 129 13.31 1.03 2.61
CA PRO A 129 14.32 0.60 3.57
C PRO A 129 15.18 -0.54 3.00
N PRO A 130 16.43 -0.70 3.49
CA PRO A 130 17.30 -1.78 3.05
C PRO A 130 16.65 -3.16 3.24
N ARG A 131 16.85 -4.05 2.26
CA ARG A 131 16.29 -5.42 2.29
C ARG A 131 14.77 -5.46 2.48
N PHE A 132 14.07 -4.47 1.91
CA PHE A 132 12.63 -4.27 2.07
C PHE A 132 11.82 -5.57 1.97
N LEU A 133 11.96 -6.33 0.88
CA LEU A 133 11.18 -7.55 0.63
C LEU A 133 11.44 -8.65 1.66
N ASP A 134 12.68 -8.79 2.14
CA ASP A 134 13.05 -9.81 3.13
C ASP A 134 12.28 -9.62 4.44
N MET A 135 11.84 -8.41 4.74
CA MET A 135 11.09 -8.09 5.96
C MET A 135 9.61 -7.95 5.67
N PHE A 136 9.25 -7.30 4.57
CA PHE A 136 7.87 -6.98 4.22
C PHE A 136 7.04 -8.23 3.93
N ILE A 137 7.52 -9.12 3.04
CA ILE A 137 6.76 -10.29 2.60
C ILE A 137 6.47 -11.26 3.75
N PRO A 138 7.45 -11.64 4.60
CA PRO A 138 7.15 -12.51 5.74
C PRO A 138 6.17 -11.89 6.74
N LEU A 139 6.21 -10.57 6.95
CA LEU A 139 5.26 -9.90 7.84
C LEU A 139 3.85 -9.88 7.26
N CYS A 140 3.72 -9.73 5.94
CA CYS A 140 2.44 -9.89 5.27
C CYS A 140 1.89 -11.31 5.45
N GLU A 141 2.72 -12.34 5.28
CA GLU A 141 2.29 -13.74 5.40
C GLU A 141 1.95 -14.15 6.83
N ILE A 142 2.69 -13.67 7.84
CA ILE A 142 2.35 -13.86 9.27
C ILE A 142 0.96 -13.32 9.57
N MET A 143 0.65 -12.13 9.06
CA MET A 143 -0.66 -11.49 9.24
C MET A 143 -1.71 -11.97 8.22
N LYS A 144 -1.37 -12.96 7.39
CA LYS A 144 -2.21 -13.52 6.33
C LYS A 144 -2.77 -12.47 5.36
N LEU A 145 -2.05 -11.36 5.17
CA LEU A 145 -2.45 -10.28 4.28
C LEU A 145 -2.43 -10.76 2.83
N LYS A 146 -3.49 -10.46 2.09
CA LYS A 146 -3.59 -10.74 0.65
C LYS A 146 -3.45 -9.48 -0.19
N ILE A 147 -3.77 -8.32 0.40
CA ILE A 147 -3.44 -7.02 -0.16
C ILE A 147 -2.74 -6.23 0.93
N SER A 148 -1.60 -5.65 0.62
CA SER A 148 -0.79 -4.99 1.63
C SER A 148 -0.02 -3.81 1.09
N GLN A 149 0.29 -2.86 1.96
CA GLN A 149 1.24 -1.79 1.69
C GLN A 149 2.23 -1.66 2.86
N PRO A 150 3.42 -1.12 2.64
CA PRO A 150 4.18 -0.55 3.75
C PRO A 150 3.49 0.70 4.30
N ALA A 151 3.70 0.97 5.57
CA ALA A 151 3.31 2.26 6.13
C ALA A 151 4.17 3.40 5.57
N HIS A 152 3.65 4.61 5.69
CA HIS A 152 4.37 5.84 5.38
C HIS A 152 5.13 6.36 6.60
N ARG A 153 6.33 6.88 6.37
CA ARG A 153 7.04 7.76 7.32
C ARG A 153 6.25 9.05 7.51
N TYR A 154 6.39 9.72 8.66
CA TYR A 154 5.64 10.96 8.92
C TYR A 154 6.02 12.11 8.01
N HIS A 155 7.23 12.11 7.44
CA HIS A 155 7.64 13.09 6.43
C HIS A 155 7.31 12.68 4.98
N SER A 156 6.74 11.49 4.78
CA SER A 156 6.28 11.01 3.48
C SER A 156 5.04 11.76 3.03
N TYR A 157 4.91 11.97 1.72
CA TYR A 157 3.61 12.24 1.12
C TYR A 157 2.71 10.99 1.20
N THR A 158 1.44 11.17 1.52
CA THR A 158 0.41 10.13 1.60
C THR A 158 -0.94 10.81 1.43
N SER A 159 -1.96 10.13 0.93
CA SER A 159 -3.28 10.76 0.76
C SER A 159 -3.97 10.92 2.12
N PHE A 160 -3.78 9.93 3.00
CA PHE A 160 -4.39 9.89 4.33
C PHE A 160 -3.38 9.67 5.45
N THR A 161 -3.62 10.33 6.59
CA THR A 161 -2.80 10.16 7.81
C THR A 161 -2.92 8.77 8.41
N PHE A 162 -3.94 7.99 8.02
CA PHE A 162 -4.15 6.60 8.43
C PHE A 162 -2.99 5.68 8.03
N ASN A 163 -2.32 6.00 6.92
CA ASN A 163 -1.25 5.19 6.35
C ASN A 163 0.11 5.46 6.99
N TYR A 164 0.20 6.43 7.89
CA TYR A 164 1.41 6.61 8.67
C TYR A 164 1.68 5.42 9.58
N ARG A 165 2.97 5.17 9.78
CA ARG A 165 3.45 4.14 10.70
C ARG A 165 2.96 4.40 12.12
N LYS A 166 2.64 3.32 12.84
CA LYS A 166 2.17 3.39 14.23
C LYS A 166 3.22 2.94 15.24
N TRP A 167 3.29 3.63 16.37
CA TRP A 167 4.21 3.29 17.46
C TRP A 167 3.85 1.93 18.05
N ASN A 168 4.88 1.15 18.43
CA ASN A 168 4.72 -0.22 18.94
C ASN A 168 3.91 -1.14 18.01
N SER A 169 3.96 -0.91 16.70
CA SER A 169 3.28 -1.72 15.69
C SER A 169 4.30 -2.26 14.69
N ILE A 170 4.27 -3.56 14.42
CA ILE A 170 5.05 -4.21 13.38
C ILE A 170 4.24 -4.24 12.08
N ALA A 171 2.97 -4.64 12.17
CA ALA A 171 2.02 -4.69 11.08
C ALA A 171 0.58 -4.62 11.60
N ARG A 172 -0.39 -4.32 10.75
CA ARG A 172 -1.81 -4.18 11.09
C ARG A 172 -2.70 -4.77 10.03
N VAL A 173 -3.73 -5.49 10.44
CA VAL A 173 -4.87 -5.79 9.57
C VAL A 173 -5.76 -4.55 9.56
N THR A 174 -6.12 -4.11 8.36
CA THR A 174 -6.91 -2.91 8.11
C THR A 174 -8.03 -3.22 7.14
N ARG A 175 -9.01 -2.31 7.03
CA ARG A 175 -10.02 -2.36 5.95
C ARG A 175 -9.60 -1.51 4.75
N TYR A 176 -8.36 -1.01 4.74
CA TYR A 176 -7.88 -0.06 3.74
C TYR A 176 -6.37 -0.13 3.52
N VAL A 177 -5.97 -0.07 2.25
CA VAL A 177 -4.64 0.29 1.78
C VAL A 177 -4.79 1.18 0.54
N GLU A 178 -3.89 2.14 0.35
CA GLU A 178 -3.72 2.91 -0.88
C GLU A 178 -3.18 2.03 -2.02
N ASP A 179 -3.50 2.42 -3.25
CA ASP A 179 -3.08 1.79 -4.52
C ASP A 179 -1.66 2.22 -4.97
N GLY A 180 -0.97 2.96 -4.10
CA GLY A 180 0.40 3.42 -4.26
C GLY A 180 0.92 4.08 -2.98
N PRO A 181 2.22 4.40 -2.91
CA PRO A 181 3.22 4.21 -3.96
C PRO A 181 3.78 2.78 -4.00
N VAL A 182 3.45 1.91 -3.05
CA VAL A 182 3.80 0.48 -3.07
C VAL A 182 2.62 -0.32 -2.55
N THR A 183 2.06 -1.18 -3.40
CA THR A 183 0.97 -2.08 -3.03
C THR A 183 1.29 -3.48 -3.52
N ALA A 184 1.21 -4.45 -2.63
CA ALA A 184 1.51 -5.85 -2.88
C ALA A 184 0.25 -6.70 -2.81
N PHE A 185 0.09 -7.54 -3.81
CA PHE A 185 -1.03 -8.46 -4.00
C PHE A 185 -0.52 -9.89 -3.96
N HIS A 186 -1.02 -10.67 -3.01
CA HIS A 186 -0.79 -12.11 -2.98
C HIS A 186 -1.49 -12.76 -4.18
N ARG A 187 -1.01 -13.92 -4.65
CA ARG A 187 -1.61 -14.64 -5.79
C ARG A 187 -3.12 -14.86 -5.65
N ASP A 188 -3.60 -15.12 -4.43
CA ASP A 188 -5.04 -15.28 -4.15
C ASP A 188 -5.83 -13.98 -4.38
N ALA A 189 -5.23 -12.81 -4.14
CA ALA A 189 -5.86 -11.54 -4.46
C ALA A 189 -5.83 -11.27 -5.97
N MET A 190 -4.72 -11.62 -6.62
CA MET A 190 -4.58 -11.47 -8.06
C MET A 190 -5.65 -12.25 -8.84
N SER A 191 -6.10 -13.40 -8.35
CA SER A 191 -7.09 -14.23 -9.06
C SER A 191 -8.48 -13.59 -9.21
N TYR A 192 -8.83 -12.59 -8.38
CA TYR A 192 -10.10 -11.86 -8.49
C TYR A 192 -9.93 -10.36 -8.78
N LEU A 193 -8.73 -9.79 -8.61
CA LEU A 193 -8.46 -8.39 -8.92
C LEU A 193 -7.93 -8.14 -10.32
N PHE A 194 -7.29 -9.14 -10.94
CA PHE A 194 -6.74 -8.99 -12.28
C PHE A 194 -7.78 -9.35 -13.35
N PRO A 195 -7.96 -8.53 -14.40
CA PRO A 195 -7.32 -7.23 -14.64
C PRO A 195 -7.85 -6.12 -13.72
N PHE A 196 -6.97 -5.18 -13.37
CA PHE A 196 -7.32 -4.05 -12.50
C PHE A 196 -8.24 -3.05 -13.22
N PRO A 197 -9.07 -2.26 -12.51
CA PRO A 197 -9.89 -1.22 -13.12
C PRO A 197 -9.05 -0.13 -13.82
N GLU A 198 -9.41 0.20 -15.06
CA GLU A 198 -8.64 1.11 -15.91
C GLU A 198 -9.10 2.57 -15.80
N LEU A 199 -9.11 3.10 -14.58
CA LEU A 199 -9.42 4.52 -14.35
C LEU A 199 -8.25 5.41 -14.77
N ARG A 200 -8.53 6.60 -15.32
CA ARG A 200 -7.50 7.52 -15.82
C ARG A 200 -6.55 7.96 -14.72
N TRP A 201 -7.07 8.23 -13.52
CA TRP A 201 -6.26 8.68 -12.38
C TRP A 201 -6.11 7.64 -11.27
N ALA A 202 -6.67 6.44 -11.44
CA ALA A 202 -6.67 5.34 -10.46
C ALA A 202 -7.41 5.62 -9.13
N TRP A 203 -8.02 6.80 -8.96
CA TRP A 203 -8.78 7.13 -7.76
C TRP A 203 -9.95 6.16 -7.55
N ALA A 204 -10.15 5.68 -6.32
CA ALA A 204 -11.10 4.64 -5.92
C ALA A 204 -10.73 3.19 -6.27
N THR A 205 -9.58 2.92 -6.92
CA THR A 205 -9.14 1.53 -7.14
C THR A 205 -8.79 0.83 -5.83
N ASP A 206 -8.10 1.53 -4.93
CA ASP A 206 -7.87 1.16 -3.54
C ASP A 206 -9.13 0.71 -2.79
N ILE A 207 -10.22 1.47 -2.92
CA ILE A 207 -11.53 1.15 -2.31
C ILE A 207 -12.08 -0.15 -2.89
N LEU A 208 -12.02 -0.33 -4.22
CA LEU A 208 -12.44 -1.59 -4.84
C LEU A 208 -11.59 -2.76 -4.33
N PHE A 209 -10.27 -2.62 -4.32
CA PHE A 209 -9.36 -3.68 -3.89
C PHE A 209 -9.70 -4.16 -2.48
N CYS A 210 -9.91 -3.22 -1.56
CA CYS A 210 -10.28 -3.53 -0.20
C CYS A 210 -11.69 -4.13 -0.09
N HIS A 211 -12.64 -3.65 -0.90
CA HIS A 211 -13.99 -4.22 -0.97
C HIS A 211 -13.97 -5.67 -1.43
N GLU A 212 -13.28 -5.97 -2.53
CA GLU A 212 -13.19 -7.33 -3.07
C GLU A 212 -12.45 -8.27 -2.10
N ALA A 213 -11.35 -7.83 -1.48
CA ALA A 213 -10.71 -8.62 -0.44
C ALA A 213 -11.67 -8.96 0.71
N HIS A 214 -12.47 -8.00 1.15
CA HIS A 214 -13.46 -8.24 2.20
C HIS A 214 -14.52 -9.27 1.76
N ARG A 215 -15.03 -9.19 0.52
CA ARG A 215 -15.96 -10.17 -0.05
C ARG A 215 -15.39 -11.59 -0.09
N HIS A 216 -14.08 -11.70 -0.27
CA HIS A 216 -13.34 -12.96 -0.31
C HIS A 216 -12.80 -13.41 1.06
N ASN A 217 -13.18 -12.74 2.17
CA ASN A 217 -12.67 -13.01 3.52
C ASN A 217 -11.13 -12.96 3.62
N HIS A 218 -10.51 -12.07 2.85
CA HIS A 218 -9.08 -11.89 2.80
C HIS A 218 -8.65 -10.66 3.60
N ASN A 219 -7.57 -10.81 4.36
CA ASN A 219 -7.00 -9.72 5.14
C ASN A 219 -6.34 -8.69 4.21
N VAL A 220 -6.60 -7.42 4.50
CA VAL A 220 -5.89 -6.28 3.95
C VAL A 220 -5.06 -5.67 5.07
N GLY A 221 -3.89 -5.09 4.78
CA GLY A 221 -3.08 -4.58 5.89
C GLY A 221 -1.89 -3.70 5.55
N ILE A 222 -1.38 -3.06 6.60
CA ILE A 222 -0.27 -2.12 6.54
C ILE A 222 0.89 -2.68 7.36
N VAL A 223 2.09 -2.78 6.78
CA VAL A 223 3.31 -3.17 7.50
C VAL A 223 4.04 -1.93 7.99
N ASP A 224 3.92 -1.63 9.28
CA ASP A 224 4.53 -0.44 9.90
C ASP A 224 6.05 -0.53 10.03
N TYR A 225 6.60 -1.75 10.17
CA TYR A 225 8.03 -1.98 10.37
C TYR A 225 8.87 -1.58 9.15
N THR A 226 8.34 -1.73 7.94
CA THR A 226 9.03 -1.45 6.67
C THR A 226 8.59 -0.11 6.08
N ALA A 227 8.48 0.92 6.91
CA ALA A 227 7.96 2.20 6.49
C ALA A 227 8.81 2.88 5.39
N ILE A 228 8.12 3.45 4.41
CA ILE A 228 8.69 4.06 3.20
C ILE A 228 8.55 5.58 3.20
N GLU A 229 9.28 6.25 2.30
CA GLU A 229 9.03 7.64 1.93
C GLU A 229 8.53 7.71 0.48
N HIS A 230 7.36 8.31 0.27
CA HIS A 230 6.89 8.77 -1.03
C HIS A 230 7.41 10.20 -1.23
N LEU A 231 8.13 10.44 -2.32
CA LEU A 231 8.89 11.67 -2.54
C LEU A 231 8.07 12.77 -3.22
N LYS A 232 6.87 12.46 -3.72
CA LYS A 232 5.99 13.42 -4.39
C LYS A 232 4.55 13.35 -3.88
N PRO A 233 3.82 14.47 -3.87
CA PRO A 233 2.38 14.46 -3.64
C PRO A 233 1.62 13.95 -4.88
N ALA A 234 0.49 13.29 -4.65
CA ALA A 234 -0.50 13.02 -5.69
C ALA A 234 -1.24 14.33 -6.09
N GLY A 235 -1.80 14.37 -7.30
CA GLY A 235 -2.75 15.42 -7.70
C GLY A 235 -2.17 16.74 -8.22
N ASN A 236 -0.85 16.91 -8.32
CA ASN A 236 -0.27 18.16 -8.84
C ASN A 236 -0.31 18.30 -10.37
N ASP A 237 -0.34 17.18 -11.08
CA ASP A 237 -0.17 17.16 -12.55
C ASP A 237 -1.50 17.01 -13.31
N TYR A 238 -2.65 17.08 -12.62
CA TYR A 238 -3.98 16.90 -13.21
C TYR A 238 -5.10 17.56 -12.39
N SER A 239 -6.30 17.66 -12.99
CA SER A 239 -7.48 18.20 -12.31
C SER A 239 -8.01 17.24 -11.25
N VAL A 240 -7.91 17.63 -9.97
CA VAL A 240 -8.49 16.89 -8.83
C VAL A 240 -10.00 16.73 -9.00
N GLN A 241 -10.70 17.74 -9.51
CA GLN A 241 -12.16 17.70 -9.69
C GLN A 241 -12.56 16.63 -10.71
N GLU A 242 -11.83 16.51 -11.82
CA GLU A 242 -12.09 15.47 -12.83
C GLU A 242 -11.82 14.08 -12.26
N ALA A 243 -10.72 13.91 -11.51
CA ALA A 243 -10.38 12.66 -10.86
C ALA A 243 -11.44 12.22 -9.83
N MET A 244 -11.94 13.14 -9.00
CA MET A 244 -13.05 12.88 -8.08
C MET A 244 -14.33 12.50 -8.82
N THR A 245 -14.62 13.17 -9.93
CA THR A 245 -15.83 12.91 -10.74
C THR A 245 -15.79 11.51 -11.35
N GLU A 246 -14.66 11.12 -11.94
CA GLU A 246 -14.44 9.77 -12.47
C GLU A 246 -14.58 8.71 -11.36
N ALA A 247 -13.94 8.94 -10.20
CA ALA A 247 -13.95 8.02 -9.08
C ALA A 247 -15.37 7.84 -8.49
N ARG A 248 -16.14 8.93 -8.32
CA ARG A 248 -17.54 8.87 -7.90
C ARG A 248 -18.41 8.10 -8.88
N ALA A 249 -18.27 8.37 -10.18
CA ALA A 249 -19.01 7.65 -11.21
C ALA A 249 -18.64 6.16 -11.25
N PHE A 250 -17.38 5.83 -10.99
CA PHE A 250 -16.92 4.44 -10.86
C PHE A 250 -17.53 3.73 -9.64
N LEU A 251 -17.45 4.33 -8.45
CA LEU A 251 -18.02 3.77 -7.23
C LEU A 251 -19.54 3.59 -7.33
N ALA A 252 -20.25 4.57 -7.92
CA ALA A 252 -21.69 4.49 -8.12
C ALA A 252 -22.08 3.31 -9.02
N ARG A 253 -21.36 3.09 -10.14
CA ARG A 253 -21.58 1.93 -11.03
C ARG A 253 -21.32 0.59 -10.35
N ARG A 254 -20.50 0.57 -9.30
CA ARG A 254 -20.21 -0.61 -8.48
C ARG A 254 -21.10 -0.71 -7.24
N SER A 255 -22.05 0.21 -7.06
CA SER A 255 -22.89 0.31 -5.86
C SER A 255 -22.10 0.40 -4.56
N LEU A 256 -20.91 1.03 -4.61
CA LEU A 256 -20.04 1.22 -3.45
C LEU A 256 -20.26 2.60 -2.85
N GLN A 257 -20.54 2.65 -1.55
CA GLN A 257 -20.70 3.88 -0.77
C GLN A 257 -19.76 3.85 0.45
N PRO A 258 -18.44 3.93 0.21
CA PRO A 258 -17.44 3.83 1.26
C PRO A 258 -17.57 4.98 2.26
N ASP A 259 -17.40 4.64 3.54
CA ASP A 259 -17.29 5.60 4.63
C ASP A 259 -15.88 5.61 5.18
N ARG A 260 -15.23 6.78 5.21
CA ARG A 260 -13.86 6.88 5.74
C ARG A 260 -13.74 6.36 7.16
N GLN A 261 -14.73 6.60 8.02
CA GLN A 261 -14.65 6.14 9.42
C GLN A 261 -14.74 4.63 9.54
N GLU A 262 -15.45 3.97 8.62
CA GLU A 262 -15.54 2.51 8.57
C GLU A 262 -14.32 1.90 7.89
N LEU A 263 -13.88 2.49 6.78
CA LEU A 263 -12.79 1.98 5.96
C LEU A 263 -11.44 2.17 6.65
N PHE A 264 -11.22 3.30 7.34
CA PHE A 264 -9.96 3.60 8.03
C PHE A 264 -9.96 3.04 9.45
N ARG A 265 -10.15 1.72 9.56
CA ARG A 265 -10.06 0.96 10.81
C ARG A 265 -8.93 -0.06 10.74
N SER A 266 -8.24 -0.22 11.86
CA SER A 266 -7.36 -1.37 12.09
C SER A 266 -8.15 -2.36 12.95
N THR A 267 -8.20 -3.62 12.55
CA THR A 267 -8.91 -4.68 13.29
C THR A 267 -7.96 -5.50 14.14
N GLU A 268 -6.70 -5.61 13.72
CA GLU A 268 -5.66 -6.34 14.45
C GLU A 268 -4.33 -5.61 14.33
N ILE A 269 -3.49 -5.70 15.37
CA ILE A 269 -2.16 -5.10 15.40
C ILE A 269 -1.14 -6.14 15.87
N LEU A 270 -0.15 -6.43 15.04
CA LEU A 270 1.02 -7.21 15.40
C LEU A 270 2.00 -6.36 16.18
N ARG A 271 2.20 -6.67 17.47
CA ARG A 271 3.16 -5.95 18.33
C ARG A 271 4.41 -6.76 18.66
N ARG A 272 4.33 -8.08 18.53
CA ARG A 272 5.38 -9.03 18.88
C ARG A 272 5.26 -10.26 18.00
N ILE A 273 6.40 -10.87 17.65
CA ILE A 273 6.44 -12.16 16.96
C ILE A 273 7.01 -13.18 17.95
N ASP A 274 6.18 -14.14 18.37
CA ASP A 274 6.61 -15.18 19.30
C ASP A 274 7.40 -16.31 18.62
N HIS A 275 8.25 -16.99 19.42
CA HIS A 275 9.20 -18.00 18.96
C HIS A 275 8.55 -19.22 18.26
N ASN A 276 7.25 -19.44 18.46
CA ASN A 276 6.50 -20.55 17.84
C ASN A 276 5.77 -20.15 16.54
N PHE A 277 6.08 -18.98 15.95
CA PHE A 277 5.57 -18.52 14.64
C PHE A 277 4.05 -18.41 14.48
N LEU A 278 3.25 -18.65 15.54
CA LEU A 278 1.80 -18.82 15.44
C LEU A 278 0.96 -18.01 16.44
N ASN A 279 1.58 -17.40 17.46
CA ASN A 279 0.85 -16.56 18.41
C ASN A 279 1.27 -15.10 18.22
N CYS A 280 0.32 -14.30 17.74
CA CYS A 280 0.38 -12.85 17.77
C CYS A 280 -0.39 -12.42 19.02
N ASP A 281 0.14 -11.50 19.83
CA ASP A 281 -0.68 -10.78 20.81
C ASP A 281 -1.67 -9.90 20.04
N ILE A 282 -2.83 -10.46 19.70
CA ILE A 282 -3.97 -9.78 19.08
C ILE A 282 -4.82 -9.23 20.22
N MET A 283 -4.63 -7.95 20.54
CA MET A 283 -5.63 -7.22 21.32
C MET A 283 -6.46 -6.37 20.37
N VAL A 284 -7.76 -6.70 20.31
CA VAL A 284 -8.82 -5.91 19.65
C VAL A 284 -8.95 -4.54 20.31
#